data_AF-A0A967M6R1-F1
#
_entry.id   AF-A0A967M6R1-F1
#
_cell.length_a   1.000
_cell.length_b   1.000
_cell.length_c   1.000
_cell.angle_alpha   90.00
_cell.angle_beta   90.00
_cell.angle_gamma   90.00
#
_symmetry.space_group_name_H-M   'P 1'
#
loop_
_entity.id
_entity.type
_entity.pdbx_description
1 polymer ?
#
loop_
_entity_poly.entity_id
_entity_poly.type
_entity_poly.pdbx_seq_one_letter_code
_entity_poly.pdbx_strand_id
1 'polypeptide(L)' 'MKKGKLINQPISAVIAGMGHGDELVIADAGLPIPTEPRRIDLALTKGIPSFLDTL' A
#
# COMPACT_ATOMS: atom_id res chain seq x y z
N MET A 1 15.40 13.02 -0.20
CA MET A 1 14.47 12.62 0.87
C MET A 1 13.16 13.37 0.70
N LYS A 2 12.02 12.70 0.88
CA LYS A 2 10.68 13.30 0.70
C LYS A 2 10.27 14.07 1.97
N LYS A 3 9.70 15.27 1.82
CA LYS A 3 9.30 16.14 2.95
C LYS A 3 7.89 15.85 3.50
N GLY A 4 7.07 15.11 2.75
CA GLY A 4 5.68 14.83 3.10
C GLY A 4 5.49 13.61 4.01
N LYS A 5 4.25 13.40 4.47
CA LYS A 5 3.88 12.28 5.37
C LYS A 5 4.08 10.89 4.75
N LEU A 6 3.78 10.73 3.46
CA LEU A 6 3.96 9.47 2.75
C LEU A 6 5.43 9.30 2.34
N ILE A 7 6.18 8.50 3.10
CA ILE A 7 7.62 8.28 2.87
C ILE A 7 7.95 6.94 2.18
N ASN A 8 7.02 5.99 2.13
CA ASN A 8 7.23 4.71 1.46
C ASN A 8 7.38 4.93 -0.06
N GLN A 9 8.53 4.54 -0.61
CA GLN A 9 8.86 4.77 -2.02
C GLN A 9 7.94 3.99 -2.97
N PRO A 10 7.73 2.66 -2.82
CA PRO A 10 6.77 1.91 -3.65
C PRO A 10 5.36 2.51 -3.69
N ILE A 11 4.79 2.87 -2.52
CA ILE A 11 3.44 3.47 -2.45
C ILE A 11 3.44 4.84 -3.12
N SER A 12 4.47 5.65 -2.90
CA SER A 12 4.61 6.95 -3.56
C SER A 12 4.62 6.82 -5.08
N ALA A 13 5.27 5.79 -5.62
CA ALA A 13 5.31 5.54 -7.06
C ALA A 13 3.95 5.10 -7.61
N VAL A 14 3.21 4.24 -6.88
CA VAL A 14 1.85 3.82 -7.28
C VAL A 14 0.92 5.02 -7.31
N ILE A 15 0.81 5.78 -6.22
CA ILE A 15 -0.10 6.94 -6.12
C ILE A 15 0.22 8.00 -7.17
N ALA A 16 1.50 8.26 -7.45
CA ALA A 16 1.89 9.24 -8.47
C ALA A 16 1.57 8.79 -9.91
N GLY A 17 1.38 7.48 -10.13
CA GLY A 17 1.04 6.90 -11.43
C GLY A 17 -0.45 6.63 -11.65
N MET A 18 -1.30 6.81 -10.63
CA MET A 18 -2.73 6.54 -10.73
C MET A 18 -3.43 7.56 -11.64
N GLY A 19 -4.26 7.05 -12.55
CA GLY A 19 -5.17 7.82 -13.40
C GLY A 19 -6.63 7.77 -12.93
N HIS A 20 -7.51 8.35 -13.73
CA HIS A 20 -8.95 8.30 -13.44
C HIS A 20 -9.49 6.89 -13.63
N GLY A 21 -10.08 6.32 -12.56
CA GLY A 21 -10.62 4.97 -12.55
C GLY A 21 -9.67 3.90 -12.03
N ASP A 22 -8.42 4.25 -11.72
CA ASP A 22 -7.49 3.31 -11.08
C ASP A 22 -7.89 3.10 -9.61
N GLU A 23 -7.73 1.86 -9.14
CA GLU A 23 -8.06 1.45 -7.79
C GLU A 23 -6.80 1.05 -7.01
N LEU A 24 -6.81 1.30 -5.70
CA LEU A 24 -5.77 0.87 -4.76
C LEU A 24 -6.44 0.20 -3.56
N VAL A 25 -6.01 -1.02 -3.25
CA VAL A 25 -6.55 -1.81 -2.13
C VAL A 25 -5.57 -1.80 -0.97
N ILE A 26 -6.06 -1.45 0.22
CA ILE A 26 -5.39 -1.70 1.50
C ILE A 26 -6.02 -2.97 2.07
N ALA A 27 -5.20 -3.94 2.42
CA ALA A 27 -5.63 -5.27 2.81
C ALA A 27 -5.12 -5.64 4.20
N ASP A 28 -5.86 -6.49 4.90
CA ASP A 28 -5.34 -7.20 6.06
C ASP A 28 -4.38 -8.34 5.65
N ALA A 29 -3.73 -8.97 6.64
CA ALA A 29 -2.75 -10.02 6.42
C ALA A 29 -3.32 -11.34 5.85
N GLY A 30 -4.65 -11.49 5.82
CA GLY A 30 -5.34 -12.71 5.38
C GLY A 30 -5.93 -12.63 3.96
N LEU A 31 -5.97 -11.45 3.34
CA LEU A 31 -6.58 -11.29 2.02
C LEU A 31 -5.76 -12.02 0.93
N PRO A 32 -6.37 -12.93 0.14
CA PRO A 32 -5.71 -13.50 -1.02
C PRO A 32 -5.55 -12.43 -2.12
N ILE A 33 -4.35 -12.34 -2.70
CA ILE A 33 -4.03 -11.37 -3.76
C ILE A 33 -3.89 -12.11 -5.09
N PRO A 34 -4.63 -11.75 -6.15
CA PRO A 34 -4.45 -12.30 -7.50
C PRO A 34 -3.02 -12.07 -8.01
N THR A 35 -2.57 -12.83 -9.01
CA THR A 35 -1.17 -12.75 -9.49
C THR A 35 -0.86 -11.47 -10.27
N GLU A 36 -1.87 -10.84 -10.86
CA GLU A 36 -1.74 -9.69 -11.75
C GLU A 36 -1.44 -8.36 -11.04
N PRO A 37 -2.16 -7.95 -9.98
CA PRO A 37 -1.90 -6.66 -9.33
C PRO A 37 -0.55 -6.65 -8.60
N ARG A 38 0.12 -5.49 -8.65
CA ARG A 38 1.34 -5.25 -7.89
C ARG A 38 1.06 -5.33 -6.39
N ARG A 39 1.71 -6.26 -5.70
CA ARG A 39 1.70 -6.37 -4.22
C ARG A 39 2.80 -5.51 -3.60
N ILE A 40 2.43 -4.68 -2.62
CA ILE A 40 3.38 -4.02 -1.70
C ILE A 40 3.10 -4.56 -0.31
N ASP A 41 3.99 -5.41 0.20
CA ASP A 41 3.85 -5.99 1.54
C ASP A 41 4.48 -5.08 2.60
N LEU A 42 3.66 -4.63 3.54
CA LEU A 42 4.07 -3.78 4.66
C LEU A 42 4.01 -4.52 6.00
N ALA A 43 3.50 -5.75 6.03
CA ALA A 43 3.29 -6.49 7.28
C ALA A 43 4.64 -6.85 7.91
N LEU A 44 4.93 -6.27 9.07
CA LEU A 44 6.14 -6.58 9.83
C LEU A 44 5.90 -7.73 10.81
N THR A 45 4.77 -7.65 11.52
CA THR A 45 4.29 -8.67 12.45
C THR A 45 2.79 -8.51 12.64
N LYS A 46 2.15 -9.39 13.42
CA LYS A 46 0.70 -9.34 13.67
C LYS A 46 0.29 -7.96 14.19
N GLY A 47 -0.54 -7.26 13.42
CA GLY A 47 -1.09 -5.95 13.76
C GLY A 47 -0.14 -4.76 13.57
N ILE A 48 1.04 -4.95 12.96
CA ILE A 48 2.01 -3.86 12.72
C ILE A 48 2.44 -3.85 11.24
N PRO A 49 2.20 -2.75 10.52
CA PRO A 49 1.36 -1.60 10.90
C PRO A 49 -0.12 -2.03 11.10
N SER A 50 -0.90 -1.23 11.83
CA SER A 50 -2.34 -1.47 11.87
C SER A 50 -3.00 -1.09 10.54
N PHE A 51 -4.20 -1.60 10.28
CA PHE A 51 -4.96 -1.23 9.10
C PHE A 51 -5.17 0.29 9.01
N LEU A 52 -5.49 0.93 10.15
CA LEU A 52 -5.73 2.38 10.21
C LEU A 52 -4.45 3.22 10.11
N ASP A 53 -3.29 2.69 10.52
CA ASP A 53 -2.01 3.39 10.28
C ASP A 53 -1.66 3.45 8.78
N THR A 54 -2.24 2.55 7.99
CA THR A 54 -1.96 2.40 6.56
C THR A 54 -2.94 3.17 5.67
N LEU A 55 -4.12 3.51 6.19
CA LEU A 55 -5.19 4.26 5.49
C LEU A 55 -4.90 5.76 5.41
#